data_AF-A0A952QI56-F1
#
_entry.id   AF-A0A952QI56-F1
#
_cell.length_a   1.000
_cell.length_b   1.000
_cell.length_c   1.000
_cell.angle_alpha   90.00
_cell.angle_beta   90.00
_cell.angle_gamma   90.00
#
_symmetry.space_group_name_H-M   'P 1'
#
loop_
_entity.id
_entity.type
_entity.pdbx_description
1 polymer ?
#
loop_
_entity_poly.entity_id
_entity_poly.type
_entity_poly.pdbx_seq_one_letter_code
_entity_poly.pdbx_strand_id
1 'polypeptide(L)'
;MEATAQEILAGVRGAIKRANPSGIPVPAVDPGHRKPFRWPPHTVSRDFHVLPDDWKEISHHDFRGETYEVQWAETDQGIFGRVIGLWNEARGQSRQSVLGELEQGAGPWLDRMDVITEALGLPSRFHGYINELSSPDLAALLFARDRDVAYHALTEIEKRASQLQFADAFVEILSDTCHPYRRTAQWCVLDMLEDYRAFCRSEDEVQAVVDAIAQFMGEAGDDYCRAVYKAGVVLGGHFCNEPAARALIHLLTAPSKIGRRSAMHAVFHLVEWLPDHRIEVVDALRKAAETEAEPLLKEFALSQAKDIEAGATEHKEEPVFPEEITA
;
A
#
# COMPACT_ATOMS: atom_id res chain seq x y z
N MET A 1 -26.97 -0.60 2.66
CA MET A 1 -26.73 -0.22 4.06
C MET A 1 -25.25 0.07 4.16
N GLU A 2 -24.87 1.22 4.73
CA GLU A 2 -23.46 1.54 4.97
C GLU A 2 -22.90 0.57 6.02
N ALA A 3 -21.68 0.07 5.80
CA ALA A 3 -21.05 -0.87 6.72
C ALA A 3 -20.69 -0.18 8.04
N THR A 4 -20.90 -0.86 9.16
CA THR A 4 -20.49 -0.42 10.49
C THR A 4 -18.98 -0.55 10.69
N ALA A 5 -18.42 0.18 11.65
CA ALA A 5 -17.01 0.04 12.05
C ALA A 5 -16.62 -1.42 12.39
N GLN A 6 -17.54 -2.13 13.05
CA GLN A 6 -17.35 -3.53 13.42
C GLN A 6 -17.32 -4.46 12.21
N GLU A 7 -18.12 -4.20 11.17
CA GLU A 7 -18.08 -4.97 9.93
C GLU A 7 -16.76 -4.73 9.17
N ILE A 8 -16.26 -3.50 9.15
CA ILE A 8 -14.97 -3.17 8.53
C ILE A 8 -13.83 -3.88 9.26
N LEU A 9 -13.80 -3.80 10.59
CA LEU A 9 -12.83 -4.51 11.43
C LEU A 9 -12.92 -6.03 11.26
N ALA A 10 -14.13 -6.58 11.14
CA ALA A 10 -14.33 -8.00 10.85
C ALA A 10 -13.77 -8.40 9.47
N GLY A 11 -13.85 -7.51 8.47
CA GLY A 11 -13.22 -7.69 7.16
C GLY A 11 -11.70 -7.84 7.26
N VAL A 12 -11.05 -6.93 7.99
CA VAL A 12 -9.60 -6.98 8.28
C VAL A 12 -9.21 -8.26 8.99
N ARG A 13 -9.86 -8.57 10.11
CA ARG A 13 -9.59 -9.80 10.88
C ARG A 13 -9.84 -11.07 10.05
N GLY A 14 -10.86 -11.03 9.19
CA GLY A 14 -11.14 -12.08 8.23
C GLY A 14 -9.98 -12.30 7.26
N ALA A 15 -9.41 -11.23 6.69
CA ALA A 15 -8.26 -11.31 5.80
C ALA A 15 -7.02 -11.90 6.51
N ILE A 16 -6.68 -11.38 7.70
CA ILE A 16 -5.56 -11.87 8.52
C ILE A 16 -5.72 -13.37 8.81
N LYS A 17 -6.90 -13.78 9.31
CA LYS A 17 -7.18 -15.17 9.65
C LYS A 17 -7.19 -16.11 8.43
N ARG A 18 -7.67 -15.64 7.27
CA ARG A 18 -7.64 -16.45 6.03
C ARG A 18 -6.21 -16.73 5.58
N ALA A 19 -5.34 -15.73 5.59
CA ALA A 19 -3.95 -15.88 5.17
C ALA A 19 -3.12 -16.70 6.17
N ASN A 20 -3.43 -16.60 7.46
CA ASN A 20 -2.74 -17.33 8.51
C ASN A 20 -3.69 -17.83 9.62
N PRO A 21 -4.33 -18.99 9.41
CA PRO A 21 -5.28 -19.54 10.38
C PRO A 21 -4.68 -19.92 11.73
N SER A 22 -3.35 -20.09 11.80
CA SER A 22 -2.66 -20.46 13.04
C SER A 22 -2.58 -19.32 14.05
N GLY A 23 -2.67 -18.07 13.59
CA GLY A 23 -2.45 -16.88 14.42
C GLY A 23 -1.02 -16.74 14.96
N ILE A 24 -0.08 -17.56 14.49
CA ILE A 24 1.34 -17.46 14.85
C ILE A 24 1.99 -16.39 13.97
N PRO A 25 2.70 -15.40 14.53
CA PRO A 25 3.39 -14.38 13.74
C PRO A 25 4.29 -14.96 12.65
N VAL A 26 4.30 -14.32 11.48
CA VAL A 26 5.13 -14.73 10.33
C VAL A 26 5.94 -13.55 9.79
N PRO A 27 7.11 -13.76 9.19
CA PRO A 27 7.84 -12.69 8.49
C PRO A 27 6.97 -12.01 7.42
N ALA A 28 7.17 -10.72 7.21
CA ALA A 28 6.54 -10.01 6.10
C ALA A 28 7.19 -10.45 4.78
N VAL A 29 6.42 -10.47 3.71
CA VAL A 29 6.91 -10.63 2.34
C VAL A 29 7.12 -9.25 1.74
N ASP A 30 8.26 -9.03 1.07
CA ASP A 30 8.47 -7.83 0.27
C ASP A 30 7.55 -7.87 -0.97
N PRO A 31 6.57 -6.96 -1.08
CA PRO A 31 5.67 -6.92 -2.23
C PRO A 31 6.26 -6.18 -3.44
N GLY A 32 7.50 -5.68 -3.34
CA GLY A 32 8.18 -4.95 -4.40
C GLY A 32 7.63 -3.55 -4.66
N HIS A 33 7.92 -2.99 -5.84
CA HIS A 33 7.42 -1.68 -6.24
C HIS A 33 6.03 -1.74 -6.87
N ARG A 34 5.23 -0.69 -6.65
CA ARG A 34 3.94 -0.53 -7.33
C ARG A 34 4.16 -0.43 -8.84
N LYS A 35 3.35 -1.17 -9.60
CA LYS A 35 3.29 -1.10 -11.07
C LYS A 35 1.89 -0.63 -11.46
N PRO A 36 1.70 0.67 -11.76
CA PRO A 36 0.39 1.21 -12.08
C PRO A 36 -0.32 0.40 -13.16
N PHE A 37 -1.49 -0.13 -12.84
CA PHE A 37 -2.29 -0.87 -13.80
C PHE A 37 -2.90 0.10 -14.81
N ARG A 38 -2.72 -0.20 -16.09
CA ARG A 38 -3.27 0.59 -17.20
C ARG A 38 -4.19 -0.29 -18.01
N TRP A 39 -5.47 0.08 -18.01
CA TRP A 39 -6.50 -0.62 -18.76
C TRP A 39 -7.61 0.36 -19.19
N PRO A 40 -8.23 0.18 -20.37
CA PRO A 40 -7.92 -0.82 -21.39
C PRO A 40 -6.54 -0.63 -22.04
N PRO A 41 -5.96 -1.68 -22.65
CA PRO A 41 -4.74 -1.55 -23.43
C PRO A 41 -5.00 -0.72 -24.69
N HIS A 42 -3.93 -0.35 -25.39
CA HIS A 42 -4.05 0.38 -26.65
C HIS A 42 -4.86 -0.41 -27.69
N THR A 43 -5.84 0.26 -28.30
CA THR A 43 -6.76 -0.30 -29.28
C THR A 43 -6.10 -0.38 -30.66
N VAL A 44 -5.50 -1.53 -31.00
CA VAL A 44 -4.76 -1.70 -32.27
C VAL A 44 -5.63 -1.48 -33.51
N SER A 45 -6.93 -1.77 -33.44
CA SER A 45 -7.85 -1.56 -34.57
C SER A 45 -7.96 -0.09 -35.00
N ARG A 46 -7.73 0.85 -34.06
CA ARG A 46 -7.72 2.30 -34.31
C ARG A 46 -6.59 2.71 -35.24
N ASP A 47 -5.42 2.09 -35.13
CA ASP A 47 -4.23 2.42 -35.93
C ASP A 47 -4.40 2.01 -37.40
N PHE A 48 -5.31 1.07 -37.66
CA PHE A 48 -5.58 0.51 -38.99
C PHE A 48 -6.96 0.86 -39.52
N HIS A 49 -7.65 1.81 -38.88
CA HIS A 49 -8.96 2.30 -39.29
C HIS A 49 -10.01 1.20 -39.51
N VAL A 50 -9.96 0.12 -38.70
CA VAL A 50 -11.00 -0.92 -38.74
C VAL A 50 -12.30 -0.30 -38.24
N LEU A 51 -13.34 -0.37 -39.08
CA LEU A 51 -14.63 0.27 -38.82
C LEU A 51 -15.54 -0.65 -38.00
N PRO A 52 -16.57 -0.10 -37.32
CA PRO A 52 -17.56 -0.90 -36.60
C PRO A 52 -18.19 -2.01 -37.45
N ASP A 53 -18.44 -1.75 -38.73
CA ASP A 53 -19.06 -2.70 -39.66
C ASP A 53 -18.12 -3.82 -40.14
N ASP A 54 -16.81 -3.72 -39.86
CA ASP A 54 -15.84 -4.77 -40.20
C ASP A 54 -15.88 -5.95 -39.22
N TRP A 55 -16.41 -5.74 -38.01
CA TRP A 55 -16.54 -6.77 -36.98
C TRP A 55 -17.77 -7.66 -37.22
N LYS A 56 -17.59 -8.75 -37.97
CA LYS A 56 -18.71 -9.55 -38.52
C LYS A 56 -18.90 -10.91 -37.87
N GLU A 57 -17.85 -11.47 -37.28
CA GLU A 57 -17.89 -12.82 -36.72
C GLU A 57 -17.60 -12.81 -35.21
N ILE A 58 -18.23 -13.74 -34.51
CA ILE A 58 -18.07 -13.96 -33.07
C ILE A 58 -17.72 -15.43 -32.84
N SER A 59 -16.71 -15.68 -32.02
CA SER A 59 -16.36 -17.02 -31.53
C SER A 59 -16.08 -16.99 -30.03
N HIS A 60 -15.96 -18.17 -29.42
CA HIS A 60 -15.69 -18.34 -28.00
C HIS A 60 -14.35 -19.03 -27.82
N HIS A 61 -13.50 -18.49 -26.93
CA HIS A 61 -12.16 -19.01 -26.69
C HIS A 61 -11.85 -19.01 -25.20
N ASP A 62 -11.16 -20.06 -24.76
CA ASP A 62 -10.73 -20.18 -23.38
C ASP A 62 -9.40 -19.46 -23.18
N PHE A 63 -9.37 -18.51 -22.23
CA PHE A 63 -8.15 -17.87 -21.75
C PHE A 63 -7.97 -18.22 -20.28
N ARG A 64 -6.90 -18.94 -19.95
CA ARG A 64 -6.58 -19.36 -18.57
C ARG A 64 -7.78 -19.99 -17.80
N GLY A 65 -8.56 -20.82 -18.48
CA GLY A 65 -9.65 -21.59 -17.86
C GLY A 65 -11.02 -20.91 -17.84
N GLU A 66 -11.17 -19.74 -18.47
CA GLU A 66 -12.44 -19.04 -18.63
C GLU A 66 -12.74 -18.79 -20.10
N THR A 67 -14.00 -18.98 -20.49
CA THR A 67 -14.46 -18.77 -21.86
C THR A 67 -14.83 -17.31 -22.09
N TYR A 68 -14.23 -16.70 -23.12
CA TYR A 68 -14.47 -15.32 -23.52
C TYR A 68 -15.03 -15.23 -24.94
N GLU A 69 -15.91 -14.25 -25.14
CA GLU A 69 -16.40 -13.87 -26.48
C GLU A 69 -15.35 -13.03 -27.21
N VAL A 70 -14.96 -13.49 -28.39
CA VAL A 70 -14.01 -12.82 -29.30
C VAL A 70 -14.72 -12.43 -30.58
N GLN A 71 -14.68 -11.14 -30.93
CA GLN A 71 -15.14 -10.67 -32.23
C GLN A 71 -13.99 -10.54 -33.21
N TRP A 72 -14.28 -10.77 -34.48
CA TRP A 72 -13.31 -10.81 -35.56
C TRP A 72 -13.63 -9.81 -36.65
N ALA A 73 -12.58 -9.17 -37.15
CA ALA A 73 -12.59 -8.40 -38.37
C ALA A 73 -11.45 -8.87 -39.28
N GLU A 74 -11.75 -9.15 -40.54
CA GLU A 74 -10.76 -9.50 -41.57
C GLU A 74 -10.73 -8.36 -42.60
N THR A 75 -9.58 -7.70 -42.70
CA THR A 75 -9.38 -6.56 -43.60
C THR A 75 -8.16 -6.80 -44.51
N ASP A 76 -7.92 -5.89 -45.45
CA ASP A 76 -6.71 -5.86 -46.28
C ASP A 76 -5.42 -5.67 -45.44
N GLN A 77 -5.55 -5.12 -44.23
CA GLN A 77 -4.46 -4.98 -43.27
C GLN A 77 -4.24 -6.25 -42.43
N GLY A 78 -5.13 -7.24 -42.45
CA GLY A 78 -4.96 -8.53 -41.77
C GLY A 78 -6.14 -8.90 -40.88
N ILE A 79 -5.90 -9.80 -39.93
CA ILE A 79 -6.93 -10.32 -39.04
C ILE A 79 -6.83 -9.60 -37.69
N PHE A 80 -7.96 -9.09 -37.23
CA PHE A 80 -8.13 -8.43 -35.95
C PHE A 80 -9.08 -9.26 -35.08
N GLY A 81 -8.75 -9.34 -33.80
CA GLY A 81 -9.59 -9.94 -32.78
C GLY A 81 -9.74 -8.99 -31.60
N ARG A 82 -10.92 -8.99 -30.98
CA ARG A 82 -11.16 -8.27 -29.72
C ARG A 82 -11.93 -9.12 -28.73
N VAL A 83 -11.46 -9.15 -27.49
CA VAL A 83 -12.19 -9.74 -26.37
C VAL A 83 -13.16 -8.69 -25.84
N ILE A 84 -14.46 -8.85 -26.09
CA ILE A 84 -15.45 -7.80 -25.82
C ILE A 84 -15.48 -7.42 -24.35
N GLY A 85 -15.55 -8.40 -23.46
CA GLY A 85 -15.66 -8.18 -22.01
C GLY A 85 -14.40 -7.58 -21.39
N LEU A 86 -13.26 -7.69 -22.07
CA LEU A 86 -11.97 -7.21 -21.57
C LEU A 86 -11.48 -5.95 -22.30
N TRP A 87 -12.05 -5.57 -23.44
CA TRP A 87 -11.55 -4.45 -24.25
C TRP A 87 -10.08 -4.64 -24.69
N ASN A 88 -9.64 -5.89 -24.82
CA ASN A 88 -8.33 -6.26 -25.32
C ASN A 88 -8.39 -6.58 -26.81
N GLU A 89 -7.50 -6.00 -27.61
CA GLU A 89 -7.45 -6.20 -29.06
C GLU A 89 -6.08 -6.64 -29.53
N ALA A 90 -6.05 -7.46 -30.57
CA ALA A 90 -4.81 -7.87 -31.22
C ALA A 90 -4.99 -7.97 -32.74
N ARG A 91 -3.86 -7.88 -33.44
CA ARG A 91 -3.75 -8.04 -34.89
C ARG A 91 -2.76 -9.17 -35.20
N GLY A 92 -3.03 -9.93 -36.25
CA GLY A 92 -2.12 -10.96 -36.74
C GLY A 92 -2.39 -11.36 -38.19
N GLN A 93 -1.59 -12.31 -38.66
CA GLN A 93 -1.71 -12.87 -40.01
C GLN A 93 -2.60 -14.13 -40.03
N SER A 94 -3.00 -14.62 -38.86
CA SER A 94 -3.89 -15.77 -38.69
C SER A 94 -4.73 -15.59 -37.42
N ARG A 95 -5.89 -16.25 -37.34
CA ARG A 95 -6.69 -16.26 -36.11
C ARG A 95 -5.92 -16.85 -34.93
N GLN A 96 -5.12 -17.90 -35.16
CA GLN A 96 -4.31 -18.51 -34.11
C GLN A 96 -3.27 -17.52 -33.54
N SER A 97 -2.58 -16.75 -34.39
CA SER A 97 -1.64 -15.73 -33.90
C SER A 97 -2.37 -14.65 -33.12
N VAL A 98 -3.54 -14.20 -33.59
CA VAL A 98 -4.36 -13.22 -32.87
C VAL A 98 -4.79 -13.75 -31.50
N LEU A 99 -5.22 -15.00 -31.39
CA LEU A 99 -5.59 -15.60 -30.10
C LEU A 99 -4.42 -15.64 -29.10
N GLY A 100 -3.22 -15.98 -29.55
CA GLY A 100 -2.04 -15.97 -28.69
C GLY A 100 -1.73 -14.56 -28.14
N GLU A 101 -1.81 -13.55 -29.01
CA GLU A 101 -1.63 -12.15 -28.61
C GLU A 101 -2.76 -11.65 -27.71
N LEU A 102 -4.02 -12.08 -27.94
CA LEU A 102 -5.14 -11.76 -27.06
C LEU A 102 -4.98 -12.37 -25.67
N GLU A 103 -4.55 -13.63 -25.57
CA GLU A 103 -4.33 -14.28 -24.27
C GLU A 103 -3.18 -13.60 -23.51
N GLN A 104 -2.07 -13.33 -24.20
CA GLN A 104 -0.93 -12.63 -23.61
C GLN A 104 -1.30 -11.20 -23.16
N GLY A 105 -2.01 -10.44 -24.02
CA GLY A 105 -2.47 -9.09 -23.73
C GLY A 105 -3.51 -9.01 -22.61
N ALA A 106 -4.33 -10.05 -22.45
CA ALA A 106 -5.28 -10.17 -21.34
C ALA A 106 -4.60 -10.55 -20.01
N GLY A 107 -3.38 -11.11 -20.06
CA GLY A 107 -2.62 -11.58 -18.89
C GLY A 107 -2.62 -10.63 -17.70
N PRO A 108 -2.22 -9.35 -17.86
CA PRO A 108 -2.21 -8.39 -16.75
C PRO A 108 -3.58 -8.16 -16.10
N TRP A 109 -4.67 -8.17 -16.88
CA TRP A 109 -6.02 -8.05 -16.32
C TRP A 109 -6.39 -9.29 -15.50
N LEU A 110 -6.14 -10.48 -16.04
CA LEU A 110 -6.46 -11.75 -15.36
C LEU A 110 -5.61 -11.92 -14.09
N ASP A 111 -4.32 -11.59 -14.15
CA ASP A 111 -3.43 -11.59 -12.98
C ASP A 111 -3.97 -10.66 -11.88
N ARG A 112 -4.43 -9.45 -12.26
CA ARG A 112 -5.05 -8.51 -11.31
C ARG A 112 -6.30 -9.09 -10.67
N MET A 113 -7.18 -9.72 -11.45
CA MET A 113 -8.40 -10.33 -10.92
C MET A 113 -8.08 -11.50 -9.97
N ASP A 114 -7.06 -12.30 -10.28
CA ASP A 114 -6.59 -13.38 -9.40
C ASP A 114 -6.08 -12.84 -8.06
N VAL A 115 -5.34 -11.72 -8.07
CA VAL A 115 -4.90 -11.06 -6.84
C VAL A 115 -6.07 -10.59 -5.98
N ILE A 116 -7.09 -9.98 -6.61
CA ILE A 116 -8.29 -9.52 -5.89
C ILE A 116 -9.04 -10.72 -5.30
N THR A 117 -9.24 -11.77 -6.08
CA THR A 117 -9.87 -13.03 -5.64
C THR A 117 -9.15 -13.64 -4.44
N GLU A 118 -7.82 -13.73 -4.50
CA GLU A 118 -7.00 -14.28 -3.41
C GLU A 118 -7.15 -13.46 -2.13
N ALA A 119 -7.00 -12.13 -2.20
CA ALA A 119 -7.10 -11.25 -1.04
C ALA A 119 -8.49 -11.29 -0.38
N LEU A 120 -9.55 -11.34 -1.19
CA LEU A 120 -10.93 -11.41 -0.71
C LEU A 120 -11.34 -12.83 -0.29
N GLY A 121 -10.58 -13.86 -0.67
CA GLY A 121 -10.93 -15.25 -0.40
C GLY A 121 -12.15 -15.72 -1.18
N LEU A 122 -12.34 -15.22 -2.41
CA LEU A 122 -13.47 -15.58 -3.25
C LEU A 122 -13.32 -17.00 -3.82
N PRO A 123 -14.42 -17.76 -3.99
CA PRO A 123 -14.37 -19.11 -4.56
C PRO A 123 -14.13 -19.14 -6.08
N SER A 124 -14.29 -17.99 -6.75
CA SER A 124 -14.12 -17.82 -8.18
C SER A 124 -13.41 -16.50 -8.48
N ARG A 125 -12.93 -16.36 -9.73
CA ARG A 125 -12.30 -15.12 -10.19
C ARG A 125 -13.23 -13.92 -10.01
N PHE A 126 -12.65 -12.80 -9.62
CA PHE A 126 -13.33 -11.52 -9.49
C PHE A 126 -13.56 -10.92 -10.89
N HIS A 127 -14.77 -10.45 -11.15
CA HIS A 127 -15.14 -9.81 -12.43
C HIS A 127 -15.80 -8.43 -12.24
N GLY A 128 -15.84 -7.94 -11.01
CA GLY A 128 -16.44 -6.63 -10.69
C GLY A 128 -15.43 -5.50 -10.78
N TYR A 129 -15.81 -4.35 -10.22
CA TYR A 129 -14.93 -3.20 -10.08
C TYR A 129 -14.61 -2.95 -8.60
N ILE A 130 -13.36 -2.54 -8.30
CA ILE A 130 -12.94 -2.29 -6.90
C ILE A 130 -13.82 -1.22 -6.24
N ASN A 131 -14.26 -0.19 -6.97
CA ASN A 131 -15.13 0.87 -6.45
C ASN A 131 -16.54 0.38 -6.04
N GLU A 132 -16.95 -0.81 -6.50
CA GLU A 132 -18.22 -1.44 -6.15
C GLU A 132 -18.11 -2.36 -4.91
N LEU A 133 -16.89 -2.61 -4.42
CA LEU A 133 -16.68 -3.44 -3.24
C LEU A 133 -17.25 -2.80 -1.98
N SER A 134 -17.72 -3.65 -1.06
CA SER A 134 -18.13 -3.24 0.28
C SER A 134 -16.93 -2.70 1.06
N SER A 135 -17.14 -1.84 2.07
CA SER A 135 -16.03 -1.31 2.86
C SER A 135 -15.22 -2.39 3.61
N PRO A 136 -15.83 -3.48 4.14
CA PRO A 136 -15.09 -4.63 4.65
C PRO A 136 -14.20 -5.29 3.59
N ASP A 137 -14.68 -5.44 2.35
CA ASP A 137 -13.90 -6.02 1.26
C ASP A 137 -12.76 -5.09 0.82
N LEU A 138 -13.00 -3.78 0.75
CA LEU A 138 -11.94 -2.79 0.50
C LEU A 138 -10.85 -2.86 1.57
N ALA A 139 -11.23 -2.95 2.85
CA ALA A 139 -10.28 -3.06 3.95
C ALA A 139 -9.48 -4.37 3.89
N ALA A 140 -10.12 -5.50 3.51
CA ALA A 140 -9.42 -6.76 3.25
C ALA A 140 -8.45 -6.65 2.06
N LEU A 141 -8.82 -5.91 1.02
CA LEU A 141 -8.03 -5.75 -0.21
C LEU A 141 -6.74 -4.94 0.01
N LEU A 142 -6.61 -4.21 1.12
CA LEU A 142 -5.35 -3.56 1.53
C LEU A 142 -4.20 -4.57 1.71
N PHE A 143 -4.52 -5.83 1.98
CA PHE A 143 -3.56 -6.93 2.12
C PHE A 143 -3.20 -7.62 0.79
N ALA A 144 -3.59 -7.06 -0.36
CA ALA A 144 -3.25 -7.63 -1.66
C ALA A 144 -1.73 -7.75 -1.86
N ARG A 145 -1.31 -8.86 -2.48
CA ARG A 145 0.11 -9.08 -2.83
C ARG A 145 0.62 -8.06 -3.86
N ASP A 146 -0.27 -7.58 -4.72
CA ASP A 146 0.02 -6.48 -5.64
C ASP A 146 -0.33 -5.14 -4.98
N ARG A 147 0.69 -4.30 -4.79
CA ARG A 147 0.55 -2.97 -4.20
C ARG A 147 -0.38 -2.06 -4.98
N ASP A 148 -0.51 -2.23 -6.30
CA ASP A 148 -1.40 -1.38 -7.10
C ASP A 148 -2.88 -1.72 -6.88
N VAL A 149 -3.18 -2.99 -6.57
CA VAL A 149 -4.52 -3.41 -6.15
C VAL A 149 -4.87 -2.81 -4.79
N ALA A 150 -3.96 -2.93 -3.81
CA ALA A 150 -4.14 -2.34 -2.49
C ALA A 150 -4.23 -0.81 -2.53
N TYR A 151 -3.45 -0.16 -3.40
CA TYR A 151 -3.51 1.29 -3.60
C TYR A 151 -4.86 1.74 -4.18
N HIS A 152 -5.41 1.02 -5.17
CA HIS A 152 -6.77 1.29 -5.63
C HIS A 152 -7.81 1.14 -4.50
N ALA A 153 -7.67 0.12 -3.65
CA ALA A 153 -8.57 -0.06 -2.52
C ALA A 153 -8.49 1.12 -1.53
N LEU A 154 -7.27 1.57 -1.21
CA LEU A 154 -7.03 2.79 -0.44
C LEU A 154 -7.74 4.00 -1.05
N THR A 155 -7.59 4.25 -2.34
CA THR A 155 -8.22 5.41 -2.99
C THR A 155 -9.76 5.35 -2.91
N GLU A 156 -10.35 4.16 -2.92
CA GLU A 156 -11.79 4.00 -2.72
C GLU A 156 -12.21 4.15 -1.25
N ILE A 157 -11.34 3.81 -0.29
CA ILE A 157 -11.58 4.06 1.15
C ILE A 157 -11.56 5.55 1.45
N GLU A 158 -10.59 6.30 0.91
CA GLU A 158 -10.47 7.75 1.10
C GLU A 158 -11.74 8.50 0.68
N LYS A 159 -12.36 8.09 -0.44
CA LYS A 159 -13.65 8.64 -0.90
C LYS A 159 -14.79 8.46 0.11
N ARG A 160 -14.65 7.53 1.05
CA ARG A 160 -15.65 7.15 2.07
C ARG A 160 -15.25 7.61 3.47
N ALA A 161 -14.12 8.29 3.66
CA ALA A 161 -13.55 8.60 4.97
C ALA A 161 -14.50 9.38 5.88
N SER A 162 -15.25 10.34 5.33
CA SER A 162 -16.21 11.14 6.11
C SER A 162 -17.48 10.39 6.52
N GLN A 163 -17.78 9.25 5.90
CA GLN A 163 -19.03 8.51 6.11
C GLN A 163 -18.84 7.38 7.14
N LEU A 164 -17.68 6.73 7.12
CA LEU A 164 -17.42 5.50 7.87
C LEU A 164 -16.35 5.70 8.95
N GLN A 165 -16.28 4.79 9.91
CA GLN A 165 -15.23 4.76 10.93
C GLN A 165 -14.25 3.62 10.62
N PHE A 166 -12.99 3.96 10.37
CA PHE A 166 -11.92 3.02 10.05
C PHE A 166 -10.85 2.92 11.15
N ALA A 167 -10.88 3.78 12.18
CA ALA A 167 -9.83 3.85 13.20
C ALA A 167 -9.48 2.49 13.82
N ASP A 168 -10.48 1.72 14.27
CA ASP A 168 -10.24 0.37 14.84
C ASP A 168 -9.58 -0.59 13.84
N ALA A 169 -10.00 -0.53 12.57
CA ALA A 169 -9.43 -1.35 11.51
C ALA A 169 -7.98 -0.94 11.18
N PHE A 170 -7.66 0.34 11.26
CA PHE A 170 -6.30 0.85 11.08
C PHE A 170 -5.38 0.40 12.21
N VAL A 171 -5.84 0.48 13.46
CA VAL A 171 -5.09 -0.04 14.63
C VAL A 171 -4.81 -1.54 14.47
N GLU A 172 -5.80 -2.33 14.04
CA GLU A 172 -5.62 -3.76 13.80
C GLU A 172 -4.59 -4.03 12.68
N ILE A 173 -4.62 -3.29 11.58
CA ILE A 173 -3.65 -3.43 10.48
C ILE A 173 -2.24 -3.03 10.92
N LEU A 174 -2.10 -1.90 11.64
CA LEU A 174 -0.82 -1.42 12.14
C LEU A 174 -0.17 -2.43 13.10
N SER A 175 -0.99 -3.07 13.94
CA SER A 175 -0.56 -4.09 14.92
C SER A 175 -0.38 -5.49 14.34
N ASP A 176 -0.71 -5.71 13.06
CA ASP A 176 -0.67 -7.05 12.47
C ASP A 176 0.77 -7.59 12.37
N THR A 177 0.93 -8.84 12.77
CA THR A 177 2.17 -9.62 12.67
C THR A 177 1.96 -10.96 11.96
N CYS A 178 0.73 -11.25 11.55
CA CYS A 178 0.28 -12.56 11.08
C CYS A 178 0.02 -12.62 9.58
N HIS A 179 -0.36 -11.53 8.92
CA HIS A 179 -0.52 -11.54 7.46
C HIS A 179 0.84 -11.39 6.75
N PRO A 180 1.16 -12.21 5.72
CA PRO A 180 2.43 -12.11 4.99
C PRO A 180 2.58 -10.76 4.25
N TYR A 181 1.50 -10.27 3.62
CA TYR A 181 1.49 -8.99 2.89
C TYR A 181 1.11 -7.77 3.74
N ARG A 182 1.25 -7.86 5.08
CA ARG A 182 0.87 -6.77 6.00
C ARG A 182 1.56 -5.43 5.71
N ARG A 183 2.77 -5.42 5.15
CA ARG A 183 3.51 -4.19 4.84
C ARG A 183 2.83 -3.35 3.77
N THR A 184 2.15 -3.98 2.81
CA THR A 184 1.28 -3.28 1.86
C THR A 184 0.13 -2.59 2.60
N ALA A 185 -0.58 -3.31 3.47
CA ALA A 185 -1.71 -2.78 4.21
C ALA A 185 -1.31 -1.67 5.18
N GLN A 186 -0.22 -1.87 5.94
CA GLN A 186 0.35 -0.87 6.85
C GLN A 186 0.78 0.38 6.11
N TRP A 187 1.46 0.24 4.96
CA TRP A 187 1.81 1.39 4.12
C TRP A 187 0.54 2.14 3.65
N CYS A 188 -0.49 1.43 3.18
CA CYS A 188 -1.76 2.05 2.80
C CYS A 188 -2.43 2.80 3.96
N VAL A 189 -2.50 2.19 5.15
CA VAL A 189 -3.07 2.83 6.34
C VAL A 189 -2.30 4.09 6.70
N LEU A 190 -0.98 4.04 6.68
CA LEU A 190 -0.13 5.20 6.95
C LEU A 190 -0.30 6.31 5.90
N ASP A 191 -0.50 5.97 4.62
CA ASP A 191 -0.78 6.93 3.56
C ASP A 191 -2.13 7.64 3.78
N MET A 192 -3.18 6.92 4.16
CA MET A 192 -4.47 7.52 4.55
C MET A 192 -4.35 8.39 5.82
N LEU A 193 -3.50 8.00 6.77
CA LEU A 193 -3.28 8.73 8.01
C LEU A 193 -2.47 10.03 7.84
N GLU A 194 -2.03 10.37 6.63
CA GLU A 194 -1.55 11.72 6.33
C GLU A 194 -2.65 12.79 6.51
N ASP A 195 -3.92 12.39 6.35
CA ASP A 195 -5.11 13.18 6.73
C ASP A 195 -5.85 12.48 7.88
N TYR A 196 -5.15 12.21 8.98
CA TYR A 196 -5.66 11.41 10.10
C TYR A 196 -7.02 11.89 10.64
N ARG A 197 -7.34 13.19 10.54
CA ARG A 197 -8.61 13.78 11.00
C ARG A 197 -9.80 13.31 10.18
N ALA A 198 -9.60 12.84 8.95
CA ALA A 198 -10.64 12.20 8.17
C ALA A 198 -11.04 10.83 8.72
N PHE A 199 -10.18 10.19 9.53
CA PHE A 199 -10.36 8.82 10.01
C PHE A 199 -10.49 8.69 11.53
N CYS A 200 -9.89 9.60 12.28
CA CYS A 200 -9.95 9.68 13.74
C CYS A 200 -10.86 10.85 14.16
N ARG A 201 -11.95 10.53 14.84
CA ARG A 201 -13.03 11.45 15.27
C ARG A 201 -12.92 11.85 16.75
N SER A 202 -12.07 11.17 17.54
CA SER A 202 -11.83 11.46 18.95
C SER A 202 -10.35 11.43 19.30
N GLU A 203 -9.99 12.08 20.40
CA GLU A 203 -8.62 12.02 20.95
C GLU A 203 -8.23 10.58 21.36
N ASP A 204 -9.19 9.76 21.79
CA ASP A 204 -8.95 8.35 22.12
C ASP A 204 -8.56 7.55 20.86
N GLU A 205 -9.23 7.81 19.73
CA GLU A 205 -8.88 7.19 18.44
C GLU A 205 -7.50 7.67 17.95
N VAL A 206 -7.20 8.96 18.09
CA VAL A 206 -5.87 9.53 17.79
C VAL A 206 -4.79 8.84 18.62
N GLN A 207 -4.99 8.72 19.93
CA GLN A 207 -4.03 8.08 20.83
C GLN A 207 -3.83 6.61 20.47
N ALA A 208 -4.92 5.86 20.23
CA ALA A 208 -4.83 4.44 19.85
C ALA A 208 -4.06 4.23 18.54
N VAL A 209 -4.26 5.10 17.54
CA VAL A 209 -3.51 5.06 16.29
C VAL A 209 -2.04 5.42 16.51
N VAL A 210 -1.73 6.47 17.27
CA VAL A 210 -0.34 6.84 17.60
C VAL A 210 0.38 5.68 18.30
N ASP A 211 -0.27 5.04 19.28
CA ASP A 211 0.30 3.91 20.01
C ASP A 211 0.56 2.72 19.08
N ALA A 212 -0.36 2.43 18.16
CA ALA A 212 -0.19 1.37 17.17
C ALA A 212 0.96 1.66 16.19
N ILE A 213 1.09 2.90 15.71
CA ILE A 213 2.22 3.31 14.87
C ILE A 213 3.54 3.19 15.66
N ALA A 214 3.56 3.63 16.91
CA ALA A 214 4.75 3.58 17.75
C ALA A 214 5.18 2.13 18.01
N GLN A 215 4.25 1.24 18.35
CA GLN A 215 4.56 -0.18 18.50
C GLN A 215 5.10 -0.77 17.19
N PHE A 216 4.43 -0.50 16.06
CA PHE A 216 4.87 -0.94 14.74
C PHE A 216 6.32 -0.51 14.46
N MET A 217 6.66 0.77 14.65
CA MET A 217 8.02 1.27 14.46
C MET A 217 9.02 0.60 15.40
N GLY A 218 8.66 0.45 16.68
CA GLY A 218 9.55 -0.06 17.72
C GLY A 218 9.95 -1.52 17.54
N GLU A 219 9.09 -2.32 16.90
CA GLU A 219 9.25 -3.76 16.71
C GLU A 219 9.66 -4.16 15.27
N ALA A 220 9.69 -3.22 14.33
CA ALA A 220 9.92 -3.53 12.92
C ALA A 220 11.29 -4.18 12.64
N GLY A 221 11.28 -5.33 11.94
CA GLY A 221 12.50 -6.02 11.49
C GLY A 221 12.90 -5.72 10.04
N ASP A 222 12.09 -4.94 9.32
CA ASP A 222 12.23 -4.60 7.91
C ASP A 222 11.60 -3.22 7.64
N ASP A 223 11.87 -2.65 6.47
CA ASP A 223 11.23 -1.41 5.97
C ASP A 223 10.60 -1.63 4.59
N TYR A 224 10.01 -2.81 4.35
CA TYR A 224 9.38 -3.08 3.06
C TYR A 224 8.27 -2.05 2.78
N CYS A 225 8.13 -1.68 1.51
CA CYS A 225 7.31 -0.54 1.07
C CYS A 225 7.70 0.83 1.65
N ARG A 226 8.82 0.96 2.37
CA ARG A 226 9.15 2.14 3.19
C ARG A 226 8.07 2.42 4.25
N ALA A 227 7.43 1.37 4.77
CA ALA A 227 6.32 1.51 5.70
C ALA A 227 6.77 2.10 7.05
N VAL A 228 7.94 1.70 7.57
CA VAL A 228 8.45 2.23 8.85
C VAL A 228 8.92 3.67 8.68
N TYR A 229 9.53 3.99 7.54
CA TYR A 229 9.82 5.38 7.17
C TYR A 229 8.54 6.23 7.14
N LYS A 230 7.51 5.78 6.41
CA LYS A 230 6.22 6.46 6.31
C LYS A 230 5.58 6.66 7.68
N ALA A 231 5.69 5.69 8.59
CA ALA A 231 5.21 5.82 9.96
C ALA A 231 5.85 6.99 10.72
N GLY A 232 7.17 7.17 10.57
CA GLY A 232 7.87 8.33 11.11
C GLY A 232 7.36 9.63 10.50
N VAL A 233 7.23 9.70 9.18
CA VAL A 233 6.68 10.87 8.47
C VAL A 233 5.28 11.22 8.97
N VAL A 234 4.39 10.23 9.14
CA VAL A 234 3.03 10.45 9.64
C VAL A 234 3.03 11.02 11.05
N LEU A 235 3.81 10.46 11.98
CA LEU A 235 3.89 10.99 13.34
C LEU A 235 4.51 12.39 13.40
N GLY A 236 5.62 12.61 12.69
CA GLY A 236 6.42 13.83 12.77
C GLY A 236 5.96 14.96 11.87
N GLY A 237 5.22 14.67 10.79
CA GLY A 237 4.81 15.64 9.77
C GLY A 237 3.29 15.82 9.62
N HIS A 238 2.47 14.87 10.08
CA HIS A 238 1.01 14.92 9.91
C HIS A 238 0.24 14.97 11.24
N PHE A 239 0.54 14.08 12.19
CA PHE A 239 -0.08 14.13 13.51
C PHE A 239 0.41 15.34 14.30
N CYS A 240 1.73 15.54 14.35
CA CYS A 240 2.41 16.71 14.92
C CYS A 240 1.77 17.22 16.22
N ASN A 241 1.46 16.29 17.12
CA ASN A 241 0.79 16.56 18.38
C ASN A 241 1.56 15.97 19.55
N GLU A 242 1.14 16.33 20.75
CA GLU A 242 1.80 15.95 21.98
C GLU A 242 1.91 14.42 22.18
N PRO A 243 0.89 13.58 21.88
CA PRO A 243 1.04 12.13 21.78
C PRO A 243 2.13 11.65 20.82
N ALA A 244 2.15 12.19 19.59
CA ALA A 244 3.14 11.82 18.58
C ALA A 244 4.56 12.23 18.98
N ALA A 245 4.71 13.41 19.61
CA ALA A 245 6.00 13.89 20.13
C ALA A 245 6.59 12.91 21.16
N ARG A 246 5.79 12.53 22.17
CA ARG A 246 6.22 11.56 23.19
C ARG A 246 6.57 10.20 22.58
N ALA A 247 5.78 9.72 21.62
CA ALA A 247 6.03 8.46 20.94
C ALA A 247 7.36 8.51 20.18
N LEU A 248 7.61 9.54 19.38
CA LEU A 248 8.85 9.68 18.60
C LEU A 248 10.08 9.79 19.49
N ILE A 249 10.01 10.59 20.57
CA ILE A 249 11.11 10.72 21.54
C ILE A 249 11.42 9.37 22.20
N HIS A 250 10.39 8.61 22.57
CA HIS A 250 10.56 7.26 23.12
C HIS A 250 11.25 6.32 22.11
N LEU A 251 10.82 6.38 20.85
CA LEU A 251 11.32 5.54 19.77
C LEU A 251 12.80 5.74 19.44
N LEU A 252 13.42 6.85 19.83
CA LEU A 252 14.87 7.06 19.66
C LEU A 252 15.73 6.00 20.36
N THR A 253 15.15 5.24 21.30
CA THR A 253 15.82 4.15 22.03
C THR A 253 15.15 2.78 21.82
N ALA A 254 14.26 2.67 20.83
CA ALA A 254 13.53 1.43 20.56
C ALA A 254 14.46 0.27 20.15
N PRO A 255 14.04 -1.00 20.32
CA PRO A 255 14.83 -2.16 19.87
C PRO A 255 15.10 -2.17 18.36
N SER A 256 14.11 -1.81 17.54
CA SER A 256 14.26 -1.74 16.10
C SER A 256 15.19 -0.62 15.67
N LYS A 257 16.29 -0.96 14.99
CA LYS A 257 17.19 0.05 14.40
C LYS A 257 16.55 0.82 13.24
N ILE A 258 15.63 0.19 12.51
CA ILE A 258 14.86 0.83 11.43
C ILE A 258 13.86 1.82 12.03
N GLY A 259 13.19 1.43 13.12
CA GLY A 259 12.34 2.30 13.91
C GLY A 259 13.10 3.51 14.46
N ARG A 260 14.28 3.28 15.05
CA ARG A 260 15.16 4.37 15.52
C ARG A 260 15.56 5.33 14.39
N ARG A 261 16.00 4.81 13.23
CA ARG A 261 16.31 5.62 12.04
C ARG A 261 15.15 6.55 11.67
N SER A 262 13.96 5.96 11.52
CA SER A 262 12.75 6.68 11.13
C SER A 262 12.34 7.71 12.20
N ALA A 263 12.45 7.38 13.48
CA ALA A 263 12.19 8.32 14.57
C ALA A 263 13.18 9.49 14.59
N MET A 264 14.47 9.24 14.39
CA MET A 264 15.52 10.29 14.30
C MET A 264 15.25 11.27 13.15
N HIS A 265 14.75 10.78 12.02
CA HIS A 265 14.29 11.62 10.92
C HIS A 265 13.02 12.38 11.29
N ALA A 266 12.00 11.67 11.81
CA ALA A 266 10.69 12.24 12.11
C ALA A 266 10.71 13.37 13.15
N VAL A 267 11.58 13.28 14.17
CA VAL A 267 11.69 14.34 15.19
C VAL A 267 12.22 15.66 14.62
N PHE A 268 12.91 15.64 13.48
CA PHE A 268 13.26 16.87 12.75
C PHE A 268 12.00 17.57 12.24
N HIS A 269 11.10 16.85 11.58
CA HIS A 269 9.84 17.41 11.10
C HIS A 269 8.91 17.80 12.25
N LEU A 270 8.93 17.03 13.35
CA LEU A 270 8.12 17.32 14.53
C LEU A 270 8.38 18.73 15.05
N VAL A 271 9.64 19.16 15.15
CA VAL A 271 10.00 20.49 15.68
C VAL A 271 9.71 21.64 14.72
N GLU A 272 9.45 21.35 13.44
CA GLU A 272 8.93 22.36 12.49
C GLU A 272 7.51 22.77 12.86
N TRP A 273 6.70 21.80 13.33
CA TRP A 273 5.31 22.00 13.72
C TRP A 273 5.12 22.30 15.20
N LEU A 274 5.99 21.75 16.06
CA LEU A 274 5.98 21.92 17.51
C LEU A 274 7.33 22.46 18.01
N PRO A 275 7.66 23.74 17.73
CA PRO A 275 8.97 24.32 18.01
C PRO A 275 9.34 24.34 19.50
N ASP A 276 8.35 24.29 20.40
CA ASP A 276 8.57 24.26 21.85
C ASP A 276 9.27 22.97 22.32
N HIS A 277 9.17 21.87 21.56
CA HIS A 277 9.89 20.62 21.86
C HIS A 277 11.35 20.62 21.41
N ARG A 278 11.85 21.69 20.77
CA ARG A 278 13.21 21.72 20.21
C ARG A 278 14.28 21.30 21.21
N ILE A 279 14.25 21.85 22.43
CA ILE A 279 15.24 21.56 23.47
C ILE A 279 15.16 20.08 23.88
N GLU A 280 13.95 19.61 24.15
CA GLU A 280 13.70 18.22 24.54
C GLU A 280 14.16 17.22 23.48
N VAL A 281 13.84 17.47 22.20
CA VAL A 281 14.24 16.63 21.07
C VAL A 281 15.76 16.60 20.90
N VAL A 282 16.42 17.75 20.98
CA VAL A 282 17.90 17.83 20.87
C VAL A 282 18.56 17.04 22.00
N ASP A 283 18.08 17.19 23.22
CA ASP A 283 18.61 16.46 24.37
C ASP A 283 18.36 14.94 24.25
N ALA A 284 17.17 14.55 23.75
CA ALA A 284 16.83 13.16 23.51
C ALA A 284 17.70 12.51 22.42
N LEU A 285 17.95 13.22 21.31
CA LEU A 285 18.83 12.74 20.23
C LEU A 285 20.28 12.58 20.71
N ARG A 286 20.81 13.55 21.48
CA ARG A 286 22.15 13.47 22.07
C ARG A 286 22.27 12.27 23.01
N LYS A 287 21.28 12.08 23.90
CA LYS A 287 21.21 10.94 24.81
C LYS A 287 21.13 9.61 24.08
N ALA A 288 20.33 9.52 23.01
CA ALA A 288 20.25 8.32 22.19
C ALA A 288 21.61 8.00 21.52
N ALA A 289 22.33 9.00 21.03
CA ALA A 289 23.65 8.83 20.44
C ALA A 289 24.73 8.33 21.43
N GLU A 290 24.57 8.59 22.74
CA GLU A 290 25.49 8.09 23.77
C GLU A 290 25.41 6.57 23.94
N THR A 291 24.21 5.99 23.82
CA THR A 291 23.94 4.57 24.04
C THR A 291 23.76 3.77 22.74
N GLU A 292 23.70 4.43 21.59
CA GLU A 292 23.55 3.80 20.29
C GLU A 292 24.76 2.92 19.93
N ALA A 293 24.48 1.66 19.60
CA ALA A 293 25.47 0.67 19.21
C ALA A 293 25.77 0.70 17.71
N GLU A 294 24.81 1.13 16.88
CA GLU A 294 24.95 1.25 15.43
C GLU A 294 25.65 2.57 15.05
N PRO A 295 26.91 2.55 14.56
CA PRO A 295 27.67 3.77 14.28
C PRO A 295 26.97 4.75 13.32
N LEU A 296 26.26 4.24 12.32
CA LEU A 296 25.53 5.08 11.36
C LEU A 296 24.40 5.86 12.04
N LEU A 297 23.66 5.22 12.95
CA LEU A 297 22.58 5.86 13.70
C LEU A 297 23.11 6.84 14.73
N LYS A 298 24.27 6.54 15.34
CA LYS A 298 24.93 7.48 16.25
C LYS A 298 25.32 8.77 15.53
N GLU A 299 25.94 8.68 14.36
CA GLU A 299 26.27 9.87 13.56
C GLU A 299 25.01 10.61 13.13
N PHE A 300 23.99 9.87 12.67
CA PHE A 300 22.73 10.45 12.22
C PHE A 300 22.02 11.22 13.34
N ALA A 301 21.89 10.64 14.53
CA ALA A 301 21.29 11.31 15.69
C ALA A 301 22.01 12.61 16.08
N LEU A 302 23.35 12.61 16.08
CA LEU A 302 24.14 13.81 16.36
C LEU A 302 24.00 14.88 15.27
N SER A 303 23.91 14.46 14.00
CA SER A 303 23.66 15.37 12.88
C SER A 303 22.28 16.02 13.02
N GLN A 304 21.24 15.22 13.26
CA GLN A 304 19.88 15.72 13.44
C GLN A 304 19.79 16.69 14.62
N ALA A 305 20.41 16.37 15.76
CA ALA A 305 20.45 17.26 16.92
C ALA A 305 21.08 18.62 16.59
N LYS A 306 22.18 18.60 15.82
CA LYS A 306 22.87 19.82 15.38
C LYS A 306 22.01 20.64 14.41
N ASP A 307 21.37 19.99 13.45
CA ASP A 307 20.56 20.65 12.42
C ASP A 307 19.31 21.30 13.06
N ILE A 308 18.65 20.61 13.98
CA ILE A 308 17.53 21.14 14.77
C ILE A 308 17.95 22.32 15.66
N GLU A 309 19.08 22.22 16.36
CA GLU A 309 19.60 23.29 17.23
C GLU A 309 19.95 24.55 16.42
N ALA A 310 20.48 24.37 15.21
CA ALA A 310 20.78 25.45 14.28
C ALA A 310 19.54 26.06 13.60
N GLY A 311 18.37 25.43 13.74
CA GLY A 311 17.16 25.83 13.02
C GLY A 311 17.27 25.64 11.51
N ALA A 312 17.94 24.57 11.07
CA ALA A 312 18.05 24.22 9.67
C ALA A 312 16.68 23.89 9.07
N THR A 313 16.53 24.11 7.77
CA THR A 313 15.32 23.77 6.99
C THR A 313 15.50 22.48 6.19
N GLU A 314 16.72 21.96 6.13
CA GLU A 314 17.08 20.71 5.48
C GLU A 314 17.93 19.91 6.46
N HIS A 315 17.74 18.59 6.46
CA HIS A 315 18.54 17.67 7.26
C HIS A 315 19.26 16.67 6.36
N LYS A 316 20.27 15.98 6.89
CA LYS A 316 20.95 14.89 6.17
C LYS A 316 19.96 13.80 5.73
N GLU A 317 20.21 13.20 4.58
CA GLU A 317 19.49 12.00 4.13
C GLU A 317 19.60 10.86 5.16
N GLU A 318 18.58 10.02 5.24
CA GLU A 318 18.60 8.85 6.11
C GLU A 318 19.72 7.88 5.71
N PRO A 319 20.46 7.32 6.69
CA PRO A 319 21.46 6.32 6.39
C PRO A 319 20.81 5.03 5.86
N VAL A 320 21.41 4.46 4.82
CA VAL A 320 21.07 3.12 4.30
C VAL A 320 21.97 2.10 4.98
N PHE A 321 21.39 1.07 5.59
CA PHE A 321 22.17 0.01 6.21
C PHE A 321 22.79 -0.91 5.15
N PRO A 322 23.98 -1.48 5.39
CA PRO A 322 24.64 -2.35 4.41
C PRO A 322 23.77 -3.51 3.91
N GLU A 323 22.96 -4.11 4.77
CA GLU A 323 22.06 -5.20 4.41
C GLU A 323 20.84 -4.78 3.55
N GLU A 324 20.54 -3.49 3.46
CA GLU A 324 19.46 -2.96 2.61
C GLU A 324 19.92 -2.71 1.15
N ILE A 325 21.23 -2.75 0.87
CA ILE A 325 21.80 -2.45 -0.46
C ILE A 325 21.66 -3.65 -1.43
N THR A 326 21.52 -4.87 -0.89
CA THR A 326 21.50 -6.12 -1.66
C THR A 326 20.12 -6.79 -1.74
N ALA A 327 19.09 -6.18 -1.16
CA ALA A 327 17.72 -6.69 -1.17
C ALA A 327 16.98 -6.35 -2.46
#